data_AF-A0A6A4UDA8-F1
#
_entry.id   AF-A0A6A4UDA8-F1
#
_cell.length_a   1.000
_cell.length_b   1.000
_cell.length_c   1.000
_cell.angle_alpha   90.00
_cell.angle_beta   90.00
_cell.angle_gamma   90.00
#
_symmetry.space_group_name_H-M   'P 1'
#
loop_
_entity.id
_entity.type
_entity.pdbx_description
1 polymer ?
#
loop_
_entity_poly.entity_id
_entity_poly.type
_entity_poly.pdbx_seq_one_letter_code
_entity_poly.pdbx_strand_id
1 'polypeptide(L)' 'MTQPDYQTLIDAPTWAFIQKTNASYPPDTATLSIADQRAIYDRMCAAFDTPYPAGVTSHDEPIAG' A
#
# COMPACT_ATOMS: atom_id res chain seq x y z
N MET A 1 20.66 -15.41 -20.38
CA MET A 1 19.63 -15.80 -19.39
C MET A 1 18.30 -15.31 -19.90
N THR A 2 17.28 -16.16 -19.97
CA THR A 2 15.93 -15.74 -20.39
C THR A 2 15.31 -14.87 -19.29
N GLN A 3 14.58 -13.82 -19.67
CA GLN A 3 13.90 -12.94 -18.72
C GLN A 3 12.84 -13.74 -17.93
N PRO A 4 12.72 -13.53 -16.60
CA PRO A 4 11.68 -14.18 -15.82
C PRO A 4 10.30 -13.74 -16.28
N ASP A 5 9.40 -14.71 -16.41
CA ASP A 5 7.98 -14.46 -16.66
C ASP A 5 7.25 -14.24 -15.34
N TYR A 6 7.21 -12.98 -14.89
CA TYR A 6 6.50 -12.65 -13.65
C TYR A 6 4.99 -12.88 -13.71
N GLN A 7 4.40 -12.99 -14.90
CA GLN A 7 2.98 -13.32 -15.05
C GLN A 7 2.65 -14.69 -14.45
N THR A 8 3.58 -15.64 -14.57
CA THR A 8 3.43 -17.00 -14.06
C THR A 8 4.11 -17.25 -12.72
N LEU A 9 5.15 -16.47 -12.38
CA LEU A 9 5.87 -16.63 -11.12
C LEU A 9 5.17 -16.00 -9.91
N ILE A 10 4.37 -14.96 -10.11
CA ILE A 10 3.67 -14.27 -9.02
C ILE A 10 2.36 -15.02 -8.70
N ASP A 11 2.15 -15.32 -7.42
CA ASP A 11 0.95 -16.01 -6.96
C ASP A 11 -0.30 -15.11 -6.98
N ALA A 12 -1.48 -15.74 -6.91
CA ALA A 12 -2.75 -15.02 -6.99
C ALA A 12 -2.93 -13.97 -5.86
N PRO A 13 -2.60 -14.24 -4.58
CA PRO A 13 -2.70 -13.24 -3.53
C PRO A 13 -1.80 -12.01 -3.78
N THR A 14 -0.57 -12.21 -4.25
CA THR A 14 0.34 -11.11 -4.57
C THR A 14 -0.15 -10.31 -5.78
N TRP A 15 -0.71 -10.98 -6.79
CA TRP A 15 -1.37 -10.28 -7.90
C TRP A 15 -2.54 -9.42 -7.44
N ALA A 16 -3.37 -9.91 -6.52
CA ALA A 16 -4.48 -9.15 -5.96
C ALA A 16 -3.97 -7.90 -5.19
N PHE A 17 -2.88 -8.04 -4.43
CA PHE A 17 -2.21 -6.92 -3.77
C PHE A 17 -1.68 -5.88 -4.78
N ILE A 18 -1.00 -6.32 -5.84
CA ILE A 18 -0.48 -5.43 -6.90
C ILE A 18 -1.61 -4.66 -7.57
N GLN A 19 -2.70 -5.35 -7.94
CA GLN A 19 -3.84 -4.73 -8.60
C GLN A 19 -4.53 -3.69 -7.71
N LYS A 20 -4.77 -4.03 -6.44
CA LYS A 20 -5.39 -3.11 -5.47
C LYS A 20 -4.49 -1.90 -5.19
N THR A 21 -3.18 -2.11 -5.12
CA THR A 21 -2.20 -1.01 -5.01
C THR A 21 -2.29 -0.10 -6.23
N ASN A 22 -2.19 -0.65 -7.44
CA ASN A 22 -2.24 0.13 -8.69
C ASN A 22 -3.54 0.94 -8.83
N ALA A 23 -4.69 0.39 -8.40
CA ALA A 23 -5.96 1.10 -8.43
C ALA A 23 -5.99 2.37 -7.55
N SER A 24 -5.05 2.49 -6.61
CA SER A 24 -4.95 3.63 -5.70
C SER A 24 -4.08 4.78 -6.25
N TYR A 25 -3.24 4.53 -7.27
CA TYR A 25 -2.27 5.50 -7.78
C TYR A 25 -2.63 5.96 -9.20
N PRO A 26 -3.17 7.18 -9.37
CA PRO A 26 -3.30 7.82 -10.67
C PRO A 26 -1.96 7.88 -11.43
N PRO A 27 -1.95 7.81 -12.78
CA PRO A 27 -0.72 7.83 -13.57
C PRO A 27 0.16 9.06 -13.37
N ASP A 28 -0.44 10.20 -13.00
CA ASP A 28 0.22 11.48 -12.78
C ASP A 28 0.70 11.66 -11.33
N THR A 29 0.49 10.68 -10.44
CA THR A 29 0.82 10.80 -9.00
C THR A 29 2.24 11.30 -8.75
N ALA A 30 3.22 10.79 -9.50
CA ALA A 30 4.63 11.16 -9.33
C ALA A 30 4.94 12.63 -9.67
N THR A 31 4.03 13.32 -10.38
CA THR A 31 4.17 14.72 -10.79
C THR A 31 3.44 15.68 -9.85
N LEU A 32 2.63 15.17 -8.92
CA LEU A 32 1.87 15.97 -7.97
C LEU A 32 2.77 16.53 -6.86
N SER A 33 2.23 17.47 -6.08
CA SER A 33 2.92 17.97 -4.88
C SER A 33 3.13 16.86 -3.86
N ILE A 34 4.11 17.03 -2.95
CA ILE A 34 4.34 16.07 -1.86
C ILE A 34 3.09 15.92 -0.98
N ALA A 35 2.34 17.00 -0.77
CA ALA A 35 1.10 16.95 0.02
C ALA A 35 0.05 16.05 -0.65
N ASP A 36 -0.12 16.17 -1.97
CA ASP A 36 -1.08 15.36 -2.73
C ASP A 36 -0.64 13.89 -2.81
N GLN A 37 0.66 13.65 -3.02
CA GLN A 37 1.22 12.30 -2.98
C GLN A 37 0.97 11.61 -1.63
N ARG A 38 1.14 12.34 -0.52
CA ARG A 38 0.84 11.81 0.83
C ARG A 38 -0.65 11.52 1.00
N ALA A 39 -1.52 12.40 0.52
CA ALA A 39 -2.97 12.15 0.58
C ALA A 39 -3.39 10.90 -0.22
N ILE A 40 -2.75 10.63 -1.36
CA ILE A 40 -2.97 9.40 -2.14
C ILE A 40 -2.47 8.18 -1.35
N TYR A 41 -1.27 8.26 -0.79
CA TYR A 41 -0.70 7.20 0.04
C TYR A 41 -1.58 6.88 1.25
N ASP A 42 -2.06 7.88 1.97
CA ASP A 42 -2.93 7.71 3.14
C ASP A 42 -4.24 7.01 2.77
N ARG A 43 -4.84 7.37 1.62
CA ARG A 43 -6.04 6.68 1.09
C ARG A 43 -5.75 5.23 0.72
N MET A 44 -4.59 4.96 0.12
CA MET A 44 -4.16 3.59 -0.17
C MET A 44 -4.02 2.79 1.13
N CYS A 45 -3.35 3.34 2.16
CA CYS A 45 -3.22 2.69 3.47
C CYS A 45 -4.58 2.39 4.09
N ALA A 46 -5.48 3.36 4.10
CA ALA A 46 -6.84 3.17 4.62
C ALA A 46 -7.62 2.08 3.87
N ALA A 47 -7.40 1.92 2.56
CA ALA A 47 -8.05 0.86 1.78
C ALA A 47 -7.51 -0.54 2.12
N PHE A 48 -6.27 -0.65 2.61
CA PHE A 48 -5.66 -1.91 3.06
C PHE A 48 -5.81 -2.16 4.57
N ASP A 49 -6.28 -1.17 5.32
CA ASP A 49 -6.42 -1.28 6.77
C ASP A 49 -7.37 -2.43 7.14
N THR A 50 -6.90 -3.27 8.06
CA THR A 50 -7.68 -4.36 8.63
C THR A 50 -7.61 -4.26 10.16
N PRO A 51 -8.70 -4.58 10.88
CA PRO A 51 -8.68 -4.55 12.33
C PRO A 51 -7.55 -5.41 12.90
N TYR A 52 -6.99 -4.96 14.02
CA TYR A 52 -6.03 -5.76 14.75
C TYR A 52 -6.61 -7.14 15.12
N PRO A 53 -5.78 -8.19 15.19
CA PRO A 53 -6.19 -9.49 15.70
C PRO A 53 -6.80 -9.38 17.10
N ALA A 54 -7.64 -10.35 17.47
CA ALA A 54 -8.24 -10.38 18.80
C ALA A 54 -7.17 -10.31 19.91
N GLY A 55 -7.35 -9.37 20.84
CA GLY A 55 -6.41 -9.14 21.95
C GLY A 55 -5.21 -8.24 21.61
N VAL A 56 -5.09 -7.75 20.37
CA VAL A 56 -4.07 -6.78 19.96
C VAL A 56 -4.66 -5.38 19.90
N THR A 57 -3.99 -4.42 20.53
CA THR A 57 -4.38 -2.99 20.56
C THR A 57 -3.16 -2.10 20.36
N SER A 58 -3.35 -0.92 19.78
CA SER A 58 -2.35 0.14 19.71
C SER A 58 -2.84 1.39 20.44
N HIS A 59 -1.88 2.21 20.89
CA HIS A 59 -2.11 3.55 21.43
C HIS A 59 -0.89 4.40 21.09
N ASP A 60 -1.12 5.70 20.86
CA ASP A 60 -0.06 6.66 20.59
C ASP A 60 0.48 7.19 21.92
N GLU A 61 1.81 7.27 22.06
CA GLU A 61 2.48 7.90 23.19
C GLU A 61 3.67 8.76 22.72
N PRO A 62 3.96 9.90 23.39
CA PRO A 62 5.18 10.67 23.13
C PRO A 62 6.43 9.85 23.51
N ILE A 63 7.40 9.75 22.60
CA ILE A 63 8.72 9.20 22.92
C ILE A 63 9.70 10.36 23.11
N ALA A 64 9.91 10.72 24.39
CA ALA A 64 10.73 11.84 24.88
C ALA A 64 10.28 13.23 24.39
N GLY A 65 10.19 14.18 25.34
CA GLY A 65 9.97 15.60 25.07
C GLY A 65 11.27 16.35 24.86
#